data_AF-A0A957WZI0-F1
#
_entry.id   AF-A0A957WZI0-F1
#
_cell.length_a   1.000
_cell.length_b   1.000
_cell.length_c   1.000
_cell.angle_alpha   90.00
_cell.angle_beta   90.00
_cell.angle_gamma   90.00
#
_symmetry.space_group_name_H-M   'P 1'
#
loop_
_entity.id
_entity.type
_entity.pdbx_description
1 polymer ?
#
loop_
_entity_poly.entity_id
_entity_poly.type
_entity_poly.pdbx_seq_one_letter_code
_entity_poly.pdbx_strand_id
1 'polypeptide(L)'
;MTTTQEHVVAVEKYKRSRTSAQVSDLLGLVTGEKTDLVSYDEVAKRLHARQQVEMGSQMVPLDQIVGSVGRYRDFTRTFLPRAGANAERWARLDAAMNSLEGFPPVELFKIGEVYFVRDGNHRVSVARANELTHIEAYVTEVKTAIPLTISDFERDEWLIKAEAADFEEKVNLNQLRPDNNVRFTEPGRYELLIQHIEVHKYLRDLELGRQGH
;
A
#
# COMPACT_ATOMS: atom_id res chain seq x y z
N MET A 1 -24.99 17.41 -19.03
CA MET A 1 -26.14 17.10 -18.15
C MET A 1 -26.30 15.61 -18.11
N THR A 2 -25.83 14.96 -17.04
CA THR A 2 -25.97 13.52 -16.82
C THR A 2 -27.45 13.17 -16.81
N THR A 3 -27.85 12.18 -17.61
CA THR A 3 -29.27 11.79 -17.69
C THR A 3 -29.69 11.07 -16.40
N THR A 4 -30.94 11.26 -15.98
CA THR A 4 -31.52 10.60 -14.79
C THR A 4 -31.31 9.08 -14.79
N GLN A 5 -31.25 8.48 -15.99
CA GLN A 5 -31.02 7.06 -16.19
C GLN A 5 -29.58 6.63 -15.88
N GLU A 6 -28.57 7.40 -16.28
CA GLU A 6 -27.16 7.15 -15.93
C GLU A 6 -26.93 7.21 -14.42
N HIS A 7 -27.58 8.15 -13.75
CA HIS A 7 -27.49 8.28 -12.29
C HIS A 7 -28.09 7.07 -11.54
N VAL A 8 -29.22 6.52 -12.01
CA VAL A 8 -29.83 5.34 -11.40
C VAL A 8 -28.94 4.10 -11.55
N VAL A 9 -28.36 3.90 -12.73
CA VAL A 9 -27.41 2.81 -12.99
C VAL A 9 -26.17 2.92 -12.09
N ALA A 10 -25.63 4.14 -11.95
CA ALA A 10 -24.48 4.41 -11.08
C ALA A 10 -24.76 4.11 -9.60
N VAL A 11 -25.95 4.44 -9.10
CA VAL A 11 -26.36 4.12 -7.72
C VAL A 11 -26.48 2.61 -7.51
N GLU A 12 -26.99 1.87 -8.49
CA GLU A 12 -27.08 0.41 -8.39
C GLU A 12 -25.69 -0.25 -8.41
N LYS A 13 -24.79 0.25 -9.27
CA LYS A 13 -23.39 -0.19 -9.33
C LYS A 13 -22.67 0.02 -7.99
N TYR A 14 -22.85 1.20 -7.38
CA TYR A 14 -22.33 1.49 -6.04
C TYR A 14 -22.81 0.47 -5.01
N LYS A 15 -24.11 0.14 -4.99
CA LYS A 15 -24.66 -0.84 -4.06
C LYS A 15 -24.00 -2.21 -4.24
N ARG A 16 -23.83 -2.66 -5.49
CA ARG A 16 -23.15 -3.93 -5.81
C ARG A 16 -21.69 -3.93 -5.33
N SER A 17 -20.93 -2.88 -5.65
CA SER A 17 -19.53 -2.75 -5.21
C SER A 17 -19.40 -2.72 -3.69
N ARG A 18 -20.34 -2.07 -2.99
CA ARG A 18 -20.39 -2.07 -1.52
C ARG A 18 -20.71 -3.45 -0.95
N THR A 19 -21.64 -4.19 -1.54
CA THR A 19 -21.93 -5.57 -1.11
C THR A 19 -20.69 -6.46 -1.30
N SER A 20 -19.97 -6.32 -2.42
CA SER A 20 -18.69 -7.02 -2.62
C SER A 20 -17.63 -6.63 -1.58
N ALA A 21 -17.56 -5.35 -1.17
CA ALA A 21 -16.66 -4.91 -0.10
C ALA A 21 -16.98 -5.63 1.22
N GLN A 22 -18.26 -5.75 1.57
CA GLN A 22 -18.68 -6.45 2.79
C GLN A 22 -18.33 -7.94 2.77
N VAL A 23 -18.50 -8.61 1.61
CA VAL A 23 -18.09 -10.02 1.45
C VAL A 23 -16.58 -10.15 1.62
N SER A 24 -15.80 -9.26 1.02
CA SER A 24 -14.34 -9.24 1.18
C SER A 24 -13.93 -9.07 2.64
N ASP A 25 -14.55 -8.13 3.36
CA ASP A 25 -14.26 -7.88 4.78
C ASP A 25 -14.63 -9.08 5.67
N LEU A 26 -15.77 -9.74 5.40
CA LEU A 26 -16.17 -10.96 6.11
C LEU A 26 -15.20 -12.12 5.87
N LEU A 27 -14.75 -12.32 4.62
CA LEU A 27 -13.72 -13.31 4.30
C LEU A 27 -12.39 -12.99 4.98
N GLY A 28 -12.01 -11.71 5.04
CA GLY A 28 -10.83 -11.23 5.77
C GLY A 28 -10.86 -11.58 7.26
N LEU A 29 -12.03 -11.47 7.92
CA LEU A 29 -12.18 -11.85 9.33
C LEU A 29 -11.99 -13.37 9.56
N VAL A 30 -12.36 -14.20 8.59
CA VAL A 30 -12.20 -15.67 8.68
C VAL A 30 -10.78 -16.11 8.37
N THR A 31 -10.16 -15.50 7.36
CA THR A 31 -8.81 -15.85 6.88
C THR A 31 -7.70 -15.15 7.67
N GLY A 32 -8.01 -14.06 8.36
CA GLY A 32 -7.03 -13.18 9.01
C GLY A 32 -6.32 -12.22 8.05
N GLU A 33 -6.72 -12.18 6.78
CA GLU A 33 -6.12 -11.29 5.78
C GLU A 33 -6.49 -9.82 6.03
N LYS A 34 -5.53 -8.92 5.80
CA LYS A 34 -5.76 -7.47 5.85
C LYS A 34 -6.53 -7.03 4.62
N THR A 35 -7.77 -6.60 4.81
CA THR A 35 -8.64 -6.14 3.73
C THR A 35 -8.57 -4.63 3.48
N ASP A 36 -7.84 -3.88 4.31
CA ASP A 36 -7.61 -2.45 4.13
C ASP A 36 -6.60 -2.17 3.00
N LEU A 37 -6.68 -0.98 2.41
CA LEU A 37 -5.63 -0.51 1.51
C LEU A 37 -4.29 -0.39 2.25
N VAL A 38 -3.20 -0.61 1.52
CA VAL A 38 -1.86 -0.40 2.05
C VAL A 38 -1.64 1.09 2.32
N SER A 39 -1.22 1.43 3.54
CA SER A 39 -0.90 2.80 3.92
C SER A 39 0.41 3.23 3.30
N TYR A 40 0.38 4.27 2.45
CA TYR A 40 1.61 4.85 1.91
C TYR A 40 2.55 5.33 3.01
N ASP A 41 2.04 5.96 4.07
CA ASP A 41 2.89 6.51 5.13
C ASP A 41 3.64 5.39 5.88
N GLU A 42 3.00 4.24 6.08
CA GLU A 42 3.66 3.08 6.69
C GLU A 42 4.78 2.55 5.78
N VAL A 43 4.49 2.41 4.49
CA VAL A 43 5.43 1.95 3.47
C VAL A 43 6.60 2.92 3.34
N ALA A 44 6.34 4.21 3.12
CA ALA A 44 7.35 5.25 2.96
C ALA A 44 8.26 5.39 4.19
N LYS A 45 7.69 5.27 5.40
CA LYS A 45 8.45 5.32 6.66
C LYS A 45 9.39 4.12 6.80
N ARG A 46 8.90 2.90 6.56
CA ARG A 46 9.71 1.68 6.70
C ARG A 46 10.75 1.52 5.59
N LEU A 47 10.56 2.16 4.44
CA LEU A 47 11.48 2.06 3.30
C LEU A 47 12.47 3.22 3.20
N HIS A 48 12.51 4.11 4.19
CA HIS A 48 13.34 5.32 4.22
C HIS A 48 13.25 6.13 2.92
N ALA A 49 12.04 6.31 2.40
CA ALA A 49 11.81 6.94 1.12
C ALA A 49 12.09 8.45 1.22
N ARG A 50 13.17 8.93 0.57
CA ARG A 50 13.76 10.27 0.84
C ARG A 50 13.65 11.26 -0.32
N GLN A 51 13.64 10.81 -1.57
CA GLN A 51 13.64 11.69 -2.74
C GLN A 51 12.35 11.53 -3.54
N GLN A 52 11.67 12.65 -3.80
CA GLN A 52 10.51 12.71 -4.70
C GLN A 52 10.91 13.31 -6.04
N VAL A 53 10.43 12.73 -7.12
CA VAL A 53 10.67 13.18 -8.51
C VAL A 53 9.33 13.23 -9.24
N GLU A 54 8.98 14.38 -9.79
CA GLU A 54 7.78 14.51 -10.63
C GLU A 54 8.01 13.84 -11.99
N MET A 55 7.15 12.88 -12.33
CA MET A 55 7.21 12.12 -13.58
C MET A 55 6.23 12.66 -14.64
N GLY A 56 5.33 13.57 -14.25
CA GLY A 56 4.29 14.12 -15.14
C GLY A 56 3.06 13.22 -15.27
N SER A 57 2.26 13.47 -16.32
CA SER A 57 1.07 12.67 -16.64
C SER A 57 1.45 11.37 -17.36
N GLN A 58 0.87 10.26 -16.93
CA GLN A 58 0.99 8.97 -17.61
C GLN A 58 -0.24 8.09 -17.38
N MET A 59 -0.45 7.12 -18.29
CA MET A 59 -1.45 6.06 -18.10
C MET A 59 -0.89 5.00 -17.17
N VAL A 60 -1.54 4.78 -16.04
CA VAL A 60 -1.10 3.84 -15.00
C VAL A 60 -2.02 2.62 -14.97
N PRO A 61 -1.47 1.39 -14.97
CA PRO A 61 -2.25 0.18 -14.79
C PRO A 61 -2.97 0.17 -13.43
N LEU A 62 -4.27 -0.11 -13.44
CA LEU A 62 -5.08 -0.08 -12.22
C LEU A 62 -4.71 -1.18 -11.24
N ASP A 63 -4.18 -2.32 -11.71
CA ASP A 63 -3.69 -3.44 -10.93
C ASP A 63 -2.41 -3.13 -10.14
N GLN A 64 -1.58 -2.19 -10.61
CA GLN A 64 -0.38 -1.72 -9.92
C GLN A 64 -0.68 -0.71 -8.80
N ILE A 65 -1.94 -0.27 -8.65
CA ILE A 65 -2.36 0.61 -7.55
C ILE A 65 -2.70 -0.25 -6.33
N VAL A 66 -1.87 -0.19 -5.30
CA VAL A 66 -1.94 -1.10 -4.13
C VAL A 66 -2.43 -0.43 -2.84
N GLY A 67 -2.42 0.91 -2.80
CA GLY A 67 -2.63 1.63 -1.55
C GLY A 67 -2.99 3.09 -1.70
N SER A 68 -3.04 3.78 -0.58
CA SER A 68 -3.39 5.21 -0.54
C SER A 68 -2.65 5.94 0.58
N VAL A 69 -2.42 7.24 0.37
CA VAL A 69 -1.89 8.17 1.39
C VAL A 69 -2.92 8.45 2.46
N GLY A 70 -4.21 8.42 2.12
CA GLY A 70 -5.28 8.70 3.06
C GLY A 70 -6.54 7.92 2.72
N ARG A 71 -7.45 7.80 3.69
CA ARG A 71 -8.73 7.08 3.51
C ARG A 71 -8.55 5.60 3.15
N TYR A 72 -7.43 5.00 3.55
CA TYR A 72 -7.13 3.58 3.33
C TYR A 72 -8.12 2.62 4.03
N ARG A 73 -8.91 3.12 4.98
CA ARG A 73 -10.01 2.40 5.64
C ARG A 73 -11.37 2.57 4.97
N ASP A 74 -11.52 3.57 4.10
CA ASP A 74 -12.80 3.84 3.41
C ASP A 74 -13.01 2.92 2.21
N PHE A 75 -11.98 2.16 1.85
CA PHE A 75 -11.97 1.24 0.72
C PHE A 75 -11.30 -0.08 1.12
N THR A 76 -11.68 -1.16 0.46
CA THR A 76 -10.95 -2.42 0.55
C THR A 76 -9.62 -2.32 -0.21
N ARG A 77 -8.75 -3.31 -0.02
CA ARG A 77 -7.49 -3.55 -0.73
C ARG A 77 -7.65 -3.57 -2.26
N THR A 78 -8.85 -3.89 -2.74
CA THR A 78 -9.23 -3.88 -4.15
C THR A 78 -9.91 -2.59 -4.62
N PHE A 79 -9.91 -1.54 -3.79
CA PHE A 79 -10.61 -0.25 -3.99
C PHE A 79 -12.15 -0.35 -4.04
N LEU A 80 -12.75 -1.36 -3.40
CA LEU A 80 -14.21 -1.41 -3.26
C LEU A 80 -14.65 -0.43 -2.16
N PRO A 81 -15.70 0.39 -2.38
CA PRO A 81 -16.11 1.41 -1.43
C PRO A 81 -16.77 0.79 -0.18
N ARG A 82 -16.36 1.26 1.00
CA ARG A 82 -17.00 0.93 2.29
C ARG A 82 -17.93 2.07 2.75
N ALA A 83 -18.51 1.96 3.94
CA ALA A 83 -19.45 2.94 4.49
C ALA A 83 -18.88 4.37 4.60
N GLY A 84 -17.56 4.52 4.75
CA GLY A 84 -16.87 5.83 4.76
C GLY A 84 -16.78 6.50 3.38
N ALA A 85 -17.00 5.77 2.29
CA ALA A 85 -17.02 6.33 0.95
C ALA A 85 -18.37 7.03 0.68
N ASN A 86 -18.32 8.30 0.25
CA ASN A 86 -19.52 9.05 -0.09
C ASN A 86 -20.19 8.48 -1.36
N ALA A 87 -21.39 7.91 -1.20
CA ALA A 87 -22.16 7.26 -2.25
C ALA A 87 -22.57 8.21 -3.38
N GLU A 88 -23.04 9.42 -3.04
CA GLU A 88 -23.46 10.42 -4.04
C GLU A 88 -22.28 10.92 -4.86
N ARG A 89 -21.12 11.11 -4.23
CA ARG A 89 -19.89 11.46 -4.94
C ARG A 89 -19.44 10.32 -5.86
N TRP A 90 -19.52 9.07 -5.38
CA TRP A 90 -19.18 7.90 -6.20
C TRP A 90 -20.09 7.78 -7.43
N ALA A 91 -21.41 7.87 -7.24
CA ALA A 91 -22.37 7.76 -8.34
C ALA A 91 -22.23 8.90 -9.36
N ARG A 92 -21.97 10.13 -8.91
CA ARG A 92 -21.68 11.25 -9.81
C ARG A 92 -20.42 11.03 -10.65
N LEU A 93 -19.36 10.48 -10.04
CA LEU A 93 -18.12 10.18 -10.75
C LEU A 93 -18.29 9.04 -11.76
N ASP A 94 -19.03 7.99 -11.40
CA ASP A 94 -19.37 6.89 -12.31
C ASP A 94 -20.19 7.36 -13.51
N ALA A 95 -21.16 8.24 -13.27
CA ALA A 95 -21.97 8.78 -14.35
C ALA A 95 -21.18 9.79 -15.22
N ALA A 96 -20.29 10.58 -14.65
CA ALA A 96 -19.39 11.47 -15.40
C ALA A 96 -18.37 10.69 -16.25
N MET A 97 -17.88 9.56 -15.74
CA MET A 97 -16.94 8.70 -16.45
C MET A 97 -17.55 8.08 -17.72
N ASN A 98 -18.85 7.79 -17.72
CA ASN A 98 -19.56 7.30 -18.90
C ASN A 98 -19.96 8.43 -19.87
N SER A 99 -19.67 9.68 -19.53
CA SER A 99 -19.89 10.84 -20.39
C SER A 99 -18.67 11.12 -21.27
N LEU A 100 -18.86 11.90 -22.33
CA LEU A 100 -17.79 12.35 -23.23
C LEU A 100 -16.73 13.25 -22.55
N GLU A 101 -17.00 13.72 -21.33
CA GLU A 101 -16.18 14.69 -20.61
C GLU A 101 -14.98 14.03 -19.88
N GLY A 102 -15.01 12.71 -19.68
CA GLY A 102 -14.01 12.01 -18.88
C GLY A 102 -13.99 12.48 -17.42
N PHE A 103 -12.92 12.17 -16.68
CA PHE A 103 -12.69 12.73 -15.35
C PHE A 103 -11.23 13.18 -15.21
N PRO A 104 -10.94 14.19 -14.37
CA PRO A 104 -9.57 14.70 -14.20
C PRO A 104 -8.61 13.59 -13.74
N PRO A 105 -7.33 13.63 -14.16
CA PRO A 105 -6.32 12.67 -13.74
C PRO A 105 -6.26 12.50 -12.22
N VAL A 106 -5.89 11.30 -11.77
CA VAL A 106 -5.61 11.04 -10.36
C VAL A 106 -4.18 11.46 -10.00
N GLU A 107 -3.90 11.65 -8.72
CA GLU A 107 -2.52 11.89 -8.26
C GLU A 107 -2.00 10.63 -7.57
N LEU A 108 -0.87 10.11 -8.03
CA LEU A 108 -0.27 8.88 -7.49
C LEU A 108 1.18 9.12 -7.05
N PHE A 109 1.54 8.51 -5.92
CA PHE A 109 2.94 8.27 -5.58
C PHE A 109 3.36 6.90 -6.10
N LYS A 110 4.53 6.82 -6.74
CA LYS A 110 5.13 5.56 -7.17
C LYS A 110 6.26 5.18 -6.21
N ILE A 111 6.26 3.95 -5.71
CA ILE A 111 7.37 3.37 -4.92
C ILE A 111 7.73 2.02 -5.56
N GLY A 112 8.97 1.88 -6.05
CA GLY A 112 9.34 0.68 -6.81
C GLY A 112 8.50 0.57 -8.07
N GLU A 113 7.75 -0.52 -8.22
CA GLU A 113 6.85 -0.79 -9.36
C GLU A 113 5.37 -0.58 -9.04
N VAL A 114 5.03 -0.12 -7.83
CA VAL A 114 3.65 0.03 -7.39
C VAL A 114 3.27 1.49 -7.15
N TYR A 115 1.96 1.73 -7.09
CA TYR A 115 1.37 3.05 -6.97
C TYR A 115 0.45 3.17 -5.75
N PHE A 116 0.48 4.36 -5.16
CA PHE A 116 -0.32 4.76 -4.02
C PHE A 116 -1.12 6.00 -4.38
N VAL A 117 -2.42 5.99 -4.12
CA VAL A 117 -3.28 7.13 -4.40
C VAL A 117 -3.01 8.26 -3.42
N ARG A 118 -2.58 9.42 -3.93
CA ARG A 118 -2.50 10.67 -3.18
C ARG A 118 -3.84 11.40 -3.22
N ASP A 119 -4.44 11.52 -4.40
CA ASP A 119 -5.78 12.05 -4.61
C ASP A 119 -6.57 11.26 -5.65
N GLY A 120 -7.88 11.10 -5.42
CA GLY A 120 -8.77 10.42 -6.37
C GLY A 120 -9.15 8.98 -6.04
N ASN A 121 -9.16 8.57 -4.76
CA ASN A 121 -9.57 7.21 -4.34
C ASN A 121 -10.93 6.78 -4.93
N HIS A 122 -11.92 7.68 -4.93
CA HIS A 122 -13.23 7.42 -5.56
C HIS A 122 -13.13 7.18 -7.07
N ARG A 123 -12.25 7.91 -7.78
CA ARG A 123 -12.06 7.73 -9.23
C ARG A 123 -11.41 6.39 -9.55
N VAL A 124 -10.41 5.97 -8.77
CA VAL A 124 -9.81 4.63 -8.90
C VAL A 124 -10.84 3.53 -8.63
N SER A 125 -11.66 3.69 -7.58
CA SER A 125 -12.75 2.77 -7.24
C SER A 125 -13.77 2.64 -8.39
N VAL A 126 -14.22 3.77 -8.92
CA VAL A 126 -15.14 3.83 -10.07
C VAL A 126 -14.50 3.21 -11.31
N ALA A 127 -13.23 3.54 -11.61
CA ALA A 127 -12.53 2.99 -12.76
C ALA A 127 -12.43 1.46 -12.72
N ARG A 128 -12.09 0.89 -11.55
CA ARG A 128 -12.11 -0.56 -11.33
C ARG A 128 -13.50 -1.17 -11.43
N ALA A 129 -14.53 -0.52 -10.89
CA ALA A 129 -15.92 -0.98 -11.00
C ALA A 129 -16.44 -0.95 -12.45
N ASN A 130 -15.83 -0.14 -13.32
CA ASN A 130 -16.08 -0.10 -14.76
C ASN A 130 -15.14 -1.01 -15.55
N GLU A 131 -14.36 -1.87 -14.89
CA GLU A 131 -13.46 -2.84 -15.53
C GLU A 131 -12.42 -2.18 -16.46
N LEU A 132 -12.07 -0.92 -16.18
CA LEU A 132 -10.94 -0.31 -16.87
C LEU A 132 -9.63 -1.01 -16.49
N THR A 133 -8.69 -0.99 -17.42
CA THR A 133 -7.34 -1.54 -17.22
C THR A 133 -6.34 -0.47 -16.78
N HIS A 134 -6.54 0.78 -17.23
CA HIS A 134 -5.63 1.90 -16.97
C HIS A 134 -6.39 3.16 -16.57
N ILE A 135 -5.70 4.07 -15.88
CA ILE A 135 -6.21 5.38 -15.47
C ILE A 135 -5.14 6.45 -15.73
N GLU A 136 -5.57 7.63 -16.17
CA GLU A 136 -4.65 8.76 -16.32
C GLU A 136 -4.27 9.32 -14.95
N ALA A 137 -2.98 9.52 -14.72
CA ALA A 137 -2.46 9.97 -13.45
C ALA A 137 -1.26 10.91 -13.56
N TYR A 138 -1.23 11.93 -12.70
CA TYR A 138 0.01 12.63 -12.36
C TYR A 138 0.80 11.79 -11.37
N VAL A 139 2.03 11.45 -11.73
CA VAL A 139 2.85 10.55 -10.91
C VAL A 139 4.05 11.28 -10.33
N THR A 140 4.26 11.07 -9.04
CA THR A 140 5.46 11.47 -8.33
C THR A 140 6.18 10.20 -7.84
N GLU A 141 7.37 9.95 -8.35
CA GLU A 141 8.18 8.80 -7.94
C GLU A 141 8.92 9.11 -6.64
N VAL A 142 8.78 8.22 -5.67
CA VAL A 142 9.48 8.29 -4.39
C VAL A 142 10.55 7.20 -4.40
N LYS A 143 11.81 7.63 -4.46
CA LYS A 143 12.93 6.71 -4.55
C LYS A 143 13.12 5.95 -3.24
N THR A 144 13.28 4.65 -3.38
CA THR A 144 13.67 3.72 -2.31
C THR A 144 14.85 2.88 -2.80
N ALA A 145 15.71 2.46 -1.86
CA ALA A 145 16.80 1.53 -2.15
C ALA A 145 16.30 0.07 -2.25
N ILE A 146 15.06 -0.20 -1.82
CA ILE A 146 14.48 -1.54 -1.76
C ILE A 146 13.62 -1.74 -3.02
N PRO A 147 13.97 -2.70 -3.89
CA PRO A 147 13.14 -3.01 -5.05
C PRO A 147 11.83 -3.66 -4.58
N LEU A 148 10.71 -3.05 -4.97
CA LEU A 148 9.37 -3.51 -4.65
C LEU A 148 8.58 -3.76 -5.91
N THR A 149 7.95 -4.93 -5.96
CA THR A 149 7.07 -5.38 -7.04
C THR A 149 5.65 -5.58 -6.52
N ILE A 150 4.69 -5.76 -7.43
CA ILE A 150 3.29 -6.00 -7.07
C ILE A 150 3.11 -7.25 -6.17
N SER A 151 3.86 -8.31 -6.43
CA SER A 151 3.78 -9.56 -5.66
C SER A 151 4.19 -9.39 -4.19
N ASP A 152 5.04 -8.41 -3.90
CA ASP A 152 5.43 -8.10 -2.52
C ASP A 152 4.25 -7.56 -1.69
N PHE A 153 3.30 -6.91 -2.35
CA PHE A 153 2.11 -6.38 -1.69
C PHE A 153 1.04 -7.45 -1.55
N GLU A 154 0.85 -8.31 -2.55
CA GLU A 154 -0.17 -9.38 -2.53
C GLU A 154 -0.07 -10.33 -1.32
N ARG A 155 1.14 -10.56 -0.80
CA ARG A 155 1.39 -11.40 0.38
C ARG A 155 1.97 -10.64 1.58
N ASP A 156 1.93 -9.31 1.55
CA ASP A 156 2.53 -8.45 2.57
C ASP A 156 4.03 -8.74 2.81
N GLU A 157 4.72 -9.35 1.83
CA GLU A 157 6.16 -9.64 1.85
C GLU A 157 7.01 -8.36 1.88
N TRP A 158 6.45 -7.23 1.44
CA TRP A 158 7.11 -5.93 1.53
C TRP A 158 7.48 -5.56 2.97
N LEU A 159 6.72 -6.03 3.99
CA LEU A 159 7.09 -5.82 5.40
C LEU A 159 8.39 -6.52 5.73
N ILE A 160 8.55 -7.77 5.30
CA ILE A 160 9.77 -8.57 5.55
C ILE A 160 10.97 -7.90 4.89
N LYS A 161 10.81 -7.41 3.65
CA LYS A 161 11.88 -6.67 2.93
C LYS A 161 12.28 -5.39 3.66
N ALA A 162 11.30 -4.63 4.16
CA ALA A 162 11.57 -3.41 4.89
C ALA A 162 12.29 -3.69 6.23
N GLU A 163 11.83 -4.70 6.98
CA GLU A 163 12.48 -5.12 8.23
C GLU A 163 13.90 -5.65 8.01
N ALA A 164 14.14 -6.40 6.92
CA ALA A 164 15.46 -6.87 6.55
C ALA A 164 16.43 -5.71 6.26
N ALA A 165 15.94 -4.66 5.60
CA ALA A 165 16.73 -3.46 5.32
C ALA A 165 17.07 -2.69 6.61
N ASP A 166 16.09 -2.50 7.49
CA ASP A 166 16.30 -1.88 8.81
C ASP A 166 17.29 -2.68 9.67
N PHE A 167 17.20 -4.01 9.63
CA PHE A 167 18.13 -4.90 10.31
C PHE A 167 19.56 -4.73 9.81
N GLU A 168 19.74 -4.70 8.49
CA GLU A 168 21.06 -4.56 7.89
C GLU A 168 21.68 -3.21 8.23
N GLU A 169 20.91 -2.11 8.21
CA GLU A 169 21.40 -0.78 8.59
C GLU A 169 21.85 -0.74 10.06
N LYS A 170 21.11 -1.39 10.97
CA LYS A 170 21.41 -1.40 12.41
C LYS A 170 22.58 -2.30 12.80
N VAL A 171 22.63 -3.51 12.25
CA VAL A 171 23.58 -4.55 12.68
C VAL A 171 24.82 -4.57 11.79
N ASN A 172 24.74 -4.07 10.55
CA ASN A 172 25.77 -4.17 9.52
C ASN A 172 26.26 -5.62 9.36
N LEU A 173 25.32 -6.58 9.40
CA LEU A 173 25.66 -7.99 9.46
C LEU A 173 26.36 -8.44 8.19
N ASN A 174 26.00 -7.93 7.01
CA ASN A 174 26.68 -8.29 5.76
C ASN A 174 28.13 -7.77 5.71
N GLN A 175 28.47 -6.69 6.41
CA GLN A 175 29.86 -6.24 6.54
C GLN A 175 30.64 -7.09 7.54
N LEU A 176 30.03 -7.40 8.69
CA LEU A 176 30.67 -8.18 9.76
C LEU A 176 30.81 -9.66 9.38
N ARG A 177 29.84 -10.22 8.68
CA ARG A 177 29.77 -11.61 8.21
C ARG A 177 29.03 -11.70 6.87
N PRO A 178 29.74 -11.58 5.74
CA PRO A 178 29.14 -11.62 4.39
C PRO A 178 28.32 -12.89 4.11
N ASP A 179 28.71 -14.04 4.67
CA ASP A 179 28.07 -15.34 4.43
C ASP A 179 26.98 -15.72 5.46
N ASN A 180 26.37 -14.73 6.13
CA ASN A 180 25.46 -14.99 7.26
C ASN A 180 24.16 -15.72 6.87
N ASN A 181 23.71 -15.62 5.62
CA ASN A 181 22.48 -16.26 5.09
C ASN A 181 21.21 -16.04 5.94
N VAL A 182 21.14 -14.98 6.75
CA VAL A 182 20.00 -14.72 7.63
C VAL A 182 18.82 -14.19 6.81
N ARG A 183 17.82 -15.05 6.59
CA ARG A 183 16.57 -14.71 5.91
C ARG A 183 15.39 -15.19 6.74
N PHE A 184 14.47 -14.28 7.02
CA PHE A 184 13.19 -14.62 7.63
C PHE A 184 12.08 -14.62 6.58
N THR A 185 11.07 -15.45 6.80
CA THR A 185 9.89 -15.60 5.95
C THR A 185 8.62 -15.10 6.64
N GLU A 186 8.76 -14.52 7.84
CA GLU A 186 7.66 -14.03 8.66
C GLU A 186 7.99 -12.62 9.17
N PRO A 187 7.05 -11.66 9.10
CA PRO A 187 7.23 -10.33 9.69
C PRO A 187 7.54 -10.38 11.20
N GLY A 188 8.25 -9.38 11.71
CA GLY A 188 8.63 -9.21 13.11
C GLY A 188 9.87 -10.01 13.56
N ARG A 189 10.34 -10.98 12.76
CA ARG A 189 11.47 -11.85 13.15
C ARG A 189 12.81 -11.12 13.18
N TYR A 190 13.02 -10.15 12.29
CA TYR A 190 14.23 -9.31 12.31
C TYR A 190 14.28 -8.42 13.55
N GLU A 191 13.14 -7.88 13.99
CA GLU A 191 13.06 -7.07 15.21
C GLU A 191 13.35 -7.91 16.46
N LEU A 192 12.81 -9.11 16.54
CA LEU A 192 13.13 -10.05 17.61
C LEU A 192 14.64 -10.38 17.64
N LEU A 193 15.25 -10.59 16.47
CA LEU A 193 16.69 -10.86 16.39
C LEU A 193 17.52 -9.67 16.91
N ILE A 194 17.13 -8.43 16.60
CA ILE A 194 17.77 -7.22 17.15
C ILE A 194 17.68 -7.22 18.67
N GLN A 195 16.48 -7.47 19.24
CA GLN A 195 16.29 -7.52 20.68
C GLN A 195 17.19 -8.58 21.34
N HIS A 196 17.30 -9.76 20.73
CA HIS A 196 18.22 -10.81 21.22
C HIS A 196 19.68 -10.37 21.17
N ILE A 197 20.12 -9.69 20.11
CA ILE A 197 21.48 -9.14 19.99
C ILE A 197 21.73 -8.09 21.08
N GLU A 198 20.77 -7.20 21.33
CA GLU A 198 20.88 -6.13 22.34
C GLU A 198 20.94 -6.69 23.76
N VAL A 199 20.06 -7.64 24.10
CA VAL A 199 20.08 -8.32 25.42
C VAL A 199 21.42 -9.03 25.62
N HIS A 200 21.93 -9.73 24.60
CA HIS A 200 23.21 -10.43 24.72
C HIS A 200 24.39 -9.46 24.87
N LYS A 201 24.40 -8.34 24.14
CA LYS A 201 25.41 -7.27 24.32
C LYS A 201 25.39 -6.73 25.76
N TYR A 202 24.20 -6.41 26.28
CA TYR A 202 24.05 -5.92 27.65
C TYR A 202 24.58 -6.90 28.70
N LEU A 203 24.26 -8.19 28.58
CA LEU A 203 24.77 -9.22 29.49
C LEU A 203 26.29 -9.35 29.42
N ARG A 204 26.88 -9.31 28.21
CA ARG A 204 28.33 -9.37 28.02
C ARG A 204 29.05 -8.18 28.64
N ASP A 205 28.50 -6.98 28.50
CA ASP A 205 29.08 -5.76 29.07
C ASP A 205 29.07 -5.80 30.61
N LEU A 206 28.02 -6.36 31.22
CA LEU A 206 27.96 -6.60 32.67
C LEU A 206 29.01 -7.62 33.16
N GLU A 207 29.26 -8.69 32.40
CA GLU A 207 30.27 -9.69 32.73
C GLU A 207 31.69 -9.10 32.65
N LEU A 208 31.99 -8.34 31.60
CA LEU A 208 33.28 -7.65 31.42
C LEU A 208 33.52 -6.60 32.51
N GLY A 209 32.48 -5.84 32.90
CA GLY A 209 32.56 -4.87 33.99
C GLY A 209 32.81 -5.51 35.37
N ARG A 210 32.40 -6.77 35.57
CA ARG A 210 32.66 -7.52 36.81
C ARG A 210 34.06 -8.16 36.86
N GLN A 211 34.70 -8.39 35.72
CA GLN A 211 36.05 -8.97 35.64
C GLN A 211 37.16 -7.90 35.64
N GLY A 212 36.82 -6.62 35.49
CA GLY A 212 37.75 -5.49 35.53
C GLY A 212 37.97 -4.87 36.91
N HIS A 213 37.50 -5.52 37.99
CA HIS A 213 37.67 -5.09 39.38
C HIS A 213 38.50 -6.10 40.18
#